data_AF-A0A9W9UT61-F1
#
_entry.id   AF-A0A9W9UT61-F1
#
_cell.length_a   1.000
_cell.length_b   1.000
_cell.length_c   1.000
_cell.angle_alpha   90.00
_cell.angle_beta   90.00
_cell.angle_gamma   90.00
#
_symmetry.space_group_name_H-M   'P 1'
#
loop_
_entity.id
_entity.type
_entity.pdbx_description
1 polymer ?
#
loop_
_entity_poly.entity_id
_entity_poly.type
_entity_poly.pdbx_seq_one_letter_code
_entity_poly.pdbx_strand_id
1 'polypeptide(L)'
;MKKPTLSFTILALLALVVTPAVGRKYTMYLNFTITAGIETYNQTINFVLATNDDLVSPDVQIRYPDVHQHAIDAGALPEIQVRFSKGSVWMQETLRESREDVGWARLAVMQDGESLLFDGAFTIMGSQYAIELKTLDDGSTEIIAHEHESTFSAGRSSLPSLCATAPETHLDKRQIWNPWGDNNLTSTIGSTSGCPNTREIAYIGIMTDCTYTASFNSSDSAHRYILNMVNTASVVFENSFNISLAVQNLTISDADCPSSTSDTTVWNVPCSQGDLNTRLQTFSTWRSSLNDNNAYWTLLTGCSVSAGEIGVSWIGALCNTGSGSSNGGASANVVARTQDEWQVFA
;
A
#
# COMPACT_ATOMS: atom_id res chain seq x y z
N MET A 1 -18.75 23.13 -8.94
CA MET A 1 -19.15 21.92 -9.70
C MET A 1 -19.11 20.75 -8.74
N LYS A 2 -20.16 19.94 -8.64
CA LYS A 2 -20.10 18.70 -7.84
C LYS A 2 -19.11 17.75 -8.53
N LYS A 3 -18.16 17.20 -7.76
CA LYS A 3 -17.24 16.17 -8.26
C LYS A 3 -18.04 14.91 -8.58
N PRO A 4 -17.72 14.17 -9.65
CA PRO A 4 -18.44 12.94 -9.98
C PRO A 4 -18.20 11.91 -8.88
N THR A 5 -19.27 11.50 -8.21
CA THR A 5 -19.23 10.35 -7.29
C THR A 5 -19.56 9.10 -8.10
N LEU A 6 -18.68 8.11 -8.06
CA LEU A 6 -18.93 6.79 -8.64
C LEU A 6 -19.71 5.97 -7.62
N SER A 7 -20.98 5.67 -7.93
CA SER A 7 -21.79 4.70 -7.18
C SER A 7 -21.88 3.41 -7.99
N PHE A 8 -21.66 2.28 -7.33
CA PHE A 8 -21.59 0.97 -7.97
C PHE A 8 -22.87 0.18 -7.69
N THR A 9 -23.56 -0.28 -8.75
CA THR A 9 -24.62 -1.30 -8.61
C THR A 9 -24.04 -2.64 -9.05
N ILE A 10 -23.84 -3.55 -8.10
CA ILE A 10 -23.23 -4.86 -8.38
C ILE A 10 -24.27 -5.73 -9.10
N LEU A 11 -24.01 -6.06 -10.37
CA LEU A 11 -24.85 -6.98 -11.13
C LEU A 11 -24.01 -8.19 -11.57
N ALA A 12 -24.39 -9.36 -11.04
CA ALA A 12 -23.96 -10.71 -11.40
C ALA A 12 -22.49 -11.08 -11.13
N LEU A 13 -22.30 -11.97 -10.15
CA LEU A 13 -21.06 -12.71 -9.94
C LEU A 13 -21.07 -13.97 -10.81
N LEU A 14 -20.30 -13.97 -11.91
CA LEU A 14 -19.84 -15.22 -12.53
C LEU A 14 -18.42 -15.50 -12.03
N ALA A 15 -18.30 -15.87 -10.77
CA ALA A 15 -17.05 -16.40 -10.25
C ALA A 15 -16.81 -17.76 -10.92
N LEU A 16 -16.01 -17.79 -11.99
CA LEU A 16 -15.40 -19.01 -12.49
C LEU A 16 -14.33 -19.44 -11.47
N VAL A 17 -14.77 -19.97 -10.34
CA VAL A 17 -13.91 -20.70 -9.41
C VAL A 17 -13.58 -22.01 -10.12
N VAL A 18 -12.56 -22.01 -10.96
CA VAL A 18 -11.96 -23.24 -11.46
C VAL A 18 -11.25 -23.86 -10.26
N THR A 19 -11.93 -24.75 -9.52
CA THR A 19 -11.28 -25.61 -8.55
C THR A 19 -10.48 -26.66 -9.34
N PRO A 20 -9.13 -26.71 -9.24
CA PRO A 20 -8.40 -27.76 -9.90
C PRO A 20 -8.40 -29.01 -9.02
N ALA A 21 -8.59 -30.16 -9.68
CA ALA A 21 -8.13 -31.43 -9.14
C ALA A 21 -6.64 -31.32 -8.80
N VAL A 22 -6.27 -31.91 -7.65
CA VAL A 22 -4.95 -31.95 -7.02
C VAL A 22 -3.81 -32.06 -8.04
N GLY A 23 -2.88 -31.08 -8.05
CA GLY A 23 -1.54 -31.30 -8.62
C GLY A 23 -0.82 -30.16 -9.37
N ARG A 24 -1.39 -28.96 -9.56
CA ARG A 24 -0.69 -27.85 -10.24
C ARG A 24 -0.98 -26.50 -9.59
N LYS A 25 0.05 -25.68 -9.37
CA LYS A 25 -0.07 -24.26 -9.03
C LYS A 25 -0.76 -23.56 -10.22
N TYR A 26 -2.03 -23.23 -10.10
CA TYR A 26 -2.77 -22.45 -11.09
C TYR A 26 -3.14 -21.10 -10.48
N THR A 27 -2.93 -20.02 -11.22
CA THR A 27 -3.42 -18.68 -10.90
C THR A 27 -4.95 -18.67 -10.97
N MET A 28 -5.61 -18.26 -9.88
CA MET A 28 -7.07 -18.13 -9.82
C MET A 28 -7.48 -16.74 -10.35
N TYR A 29 -8.33 -16.71 -11.37
CA TYR A 29 -8.87 -15.48 -11.93
C TYR A 29 -10.23 -15.18 -11.30
N LEU A 30 -10.41 -13.94 -10.84
CA LEU A 30 -11.65 -13.41 -10.30
C LEU A 30 -12.19 -12.40 -11.31
N ASN A 31 -13.05 -12.86 -12.21
CA ASN A 31 -13.72 -11.98 -13.15
C ASN A 31 -15.06 -11.56 -12.55
N PHE A 32 -15.24 -10.26 -12.32
CA PHE A 32 -16.54 -9.71 -11.99
C PHE A 32 -16.69 -8.35 -12.66
N THR A 33 -17.89 -8.06 -13.14
CA THR A 33 -18.21 -6.77 -13.76
C THR A 33 -18.80 -5.87 -12.69
N ILE A 34 -18.20 -4.69 -12.48
CA ILE A 34 -18.82 -3.65 -11.64
C ILE A 34 -19.44 -2.61 -12.56
N THR A 35 -20.76 -2.61 -12.70
CA THR A 35 -21.44 -1.57 -13.45
C THR A 35 -21.47 -0.29 -12.61
N ALA A 36 -20.61 0.65 -12.96
CA ALA A 36 -20.59 1.98 -12.35
C ALA A 36 -21.22 2.99 -13.31
N GLY A 37 -22.24 3.71 -12.84
CA GLY A 37 -22.75 4.87 -13.55
C GLY A 37 -21.92 6.09 -13.18
N ILE A 38 -21.07 6.58 -14.08
CA ILE A 38 -20.52 7.94 -13.94
C ILE A 38 -21.64 8.90 -14.34
N GLU A 39 -22.02 9.84 -13.47
CA GLU A 39 -23.17 10.76 -13.60
C GLU A 39 -23.25 11.64 -14.88
N THR A 40 -22.48 11.36 -15.92
CA THR A 40 -22.52 12.10 -17.20
C THR A 40 -22.41 11.25 -18.47
N TYR A 41 -22.11 9.94 -18.40
CA TYR A 41 -21.97 9.09 -19.60
C TYR A 41 -22.42 7.65 -19.35
N ASN A 42 -23.22 7.08 -20.28
CA ASN A 42 -23.58 5.65 -20.29
C ASN A 42 -22.33 4.82 -20.68
N GLN A 43 -21.47 4.56 -19.70
CA GLN A 43 -20.27 3.73 -19.86
C GLN A 43 -20.29 2.63 -18.82
N THR A 44 -19.83 1.44 -19.19
CA THR A 44 -19.66 0.31 -18.27
C THR A 44 -18.18 0.13 -18.01
N ILE A 45 -17.79 0.26 -16.74
CA ILE A 45 -16.44 -0.06 -16.29
C ILE A 45 -16.39 -1.55 -15.93
N ASN A 46 -15.33 -2.24 -16.33
CA ASN A 46 -15.17 -3.66 -16.09
C ASN A 46 -13.80 -3.94 -15.50
N PHE A 47 -13.77 -4.54 -14.32
CA PHE A 47 -12.56 -4.94 -13.62
C PHE A 47 -12.22 -6.39 -14.01
N VAL A 48 -11.01 -6.62 -14.52
CA VAL A 48 -10.50 -7.98 -14.77
C VAL A 48 -9.41 -8.23 -13.76
N LEU A 49 -9.71 -9.04 -12.74
CA LEU A 49 -8.83 -9.22 -11.61
C LEU A 49 -8.37 -10.68 -11.48
N ALA A 50 -7.18 -10.86 -10.94
CA ALA A 50 -6.67 -12.14 -10.50
C ALA A 50 -6.20 -12.01 -9.04
N THR A 51 -6.13 -13.13 -8.33
CA THR A 51 -5.50 -13.14 -7.00
C THR A 51 -4.06 -12.65 -7.10
N ASN A 52 -3.65 -11.75 -6.19
CA ASN A 52 -2.27 -11.32 -6.12
C ASN A 52 -1.45 -12.30 -5.28
N ASP A 53 -1.02 -13.40 -5.90
CA ASP A 53 -0.26 -14.46 -5.24
C ASP A 53 1.13 -14.03 -4.75
N ASP A 54 1.62 -12.85 -5.18
CA ASP A 54 2.93 -12.33 -4.82
C ASP A 54 2.89 -11.37 -3.62
N LEU A 55 1.70 -11.01 -3.13
CA LEU A 55 1.55 -10.03 -2.05
C LEU A 55 2.15 -10.50 -0.71
N VAL A 56 2.10 -11.81 -0.47
CA VAL A 56 2.51 -12.43 0.79
C VAL A 56 3.49 -13.55 0.48
N SER A 57 4.62 -13.57 1.18
CA SER A 57 5.63 -14.62 1.02
C SER A 57 5.06 -15.99 1.41
N PRO A 58 5.49 -17.09 0.74
CA PRO A 58 5.15 -18.45 1.15
C PRO A 58 5.53 -18.77 2.61
N ASP A 59 6.57 -18.13 3.12
CA ASP A 59 7.10 -18.33 4.48
C ASP A 59 6.77 -17.15 5.42
N VAL A 60 5.66 -16.44 5.17
CA VAL A 60 5.29 -15.24 5.92
C VAL A 60 5.23 -15.49 7.43
N GLN A 61 5.73 -14.53 8.21
CA GLN A 61 5.60 -14.52 9.66
C GLN A 61 4.74 -13.35 10.11
N ILE A 62 3.55 -13.66 10.63
CA ILE A 62 2.61 -12.66 11.16
C ILE A 62 2.54 -12.82 12.68
N ARG A 63 2.66 -11.72 13.42
CA ARG A 63 2.67 -11.70 14.89
C ARG A 63 1.77 -10.60 15.45
N TYR A 64 1.10 -10.92 16.55
CA TYR A 64 0.24 -10.03 17.32
C TYR A 64 0.68 -10.07 18.80
N PRO A 65 1.80 -9.41 19.14
CA PRO A 65 2.22 -9.33 20.53
C PRO A 65 1.22 -8.52 21.36
N ASP A 66 0.99 -8.95 22.59
CA ASP A 66 0.32 -8.14 23.61
C ASP A 66 1.19 -6.94 24.03
N VAL A 67 0.64 -6.07 24.88
CA VAL A 67 1.36 -4.92 25.46
C VAL A 67 2.64 -5.32 26.21
N HIS A 68 2.75 -6.57 26.67
CA HIS A 68 3.91 -7.13 27.37
C HIS A 68 4.85 -7.92 26.45
N GLN A 69 4.63 -7.89 25.14
CA GLN A 69 5.41 -8.58 24.10
C GLN A 69 5.33 -10.11 24.14
N HIS A 70 4.34 -10.68 24.83
CA HIS A 70 4.03 -12.08 24.65
C HIS A 70 3.27 -12.23 23.34
N ALA A 71 3.68 -13.19 22.50
CA ALA A 71 2.86 -13.58 21.38
C ALA A 71 1.54 -14.10 21.95
N ILE A 72 0.43 -13.44 21.63
CA ILE A 72 -0.87 -14.03 21.86
C ILE A 72 -0.91 -15.24 20.92
N ASP A 73 -1.02 -16.45 21.49
CA ASP A 73 -1.26 -17.67 20.71
C ASP A 73 -2.33 -17.30 19.70
N ALA A 74 -2.02 -17.44 18.41
CA ALA A 74 -2.90 -17.07 17.32
C ALA A 74 -4.16 -17.91 17.41
N GLY A 75 -5.10 -17.49 18.27
CA GLY A 75 -6.46 -17.95 18.29
C GLY A 75 -6.94 -17.72 16.87
N ALA A 76 -7.14 -18.84 16.17
CA ALA A 76 -7.35 -18.96 14.73
C ALA A 76 -7.60 -17.60 14.08
N LEU A 77 -6.61 -17.10 13.31
CA LEU A 77 -6.76 -15.90 12.47
C LEU A 77 -8.22 -15.89 12.00
N PRO A 78 -9.07 -14.97 12.48
CA PRO A 78 -10.49 -15.03 12.17
C PRO A 78 -10.54 -15.07 10.66
N GLU A 79 -11.06 -16.16 10.09
CA GLU A 79 -10.86 -16.55 8.70
C GLU A 79 -11.16 -15.36 7.79
N ILE A 80 -10.12 -14.58 7.48
CA ILE A 80 -10.31 -13.30 6.80
C ILE A 80 -10.58 -13.73 5.36
N GLN A 81 -11.85 -13.81 4.98
CA GLN A 81 -12.30 -14.04 3.61
C GLN A 81 -12.01 -12.81 2.72
N VAL A 82 -10.85 -12.16 2.91
CA VAL A 82 -10.34 -11.10 2.05
C VAL A 82 -9.42 -11.74 1.03
N ARG A 83 -9.74 -11.52 -0.23
CA ARG A 83 -8.87 -11.88 -1.36
C ARG A 83 -8.26 -10.61 -1.92
N PHE A 84 -6.96 -10.46 -1.78
CA PHE A 84 -6.24 -9.37 -2.43
C PHE A 84 -6.05 -9.70 -3.90
N SER A 85 -6.38 -8.74 -4.74
CA SER A 85 -6.42 -8.91 -6.19
C SER A 85 -5.69 -7.78 -6.89
N LYS A 86 -5.25 -8.08 -8.11
CA LYS A 86 -4.64 -7.14 -9.05
C LYS A 86 -5.17 -7.36 -10.45
N GLY A 87 -5.22 -6.31 -11.26
CA GLY A 87 -5.53 -6.43 -12.68
C GLY A 87 -5.82 -5.11 -13.36
N SER A 88 -6.59 -5.17 -14.44
CA SER A 88 -6.85 -4.05 -15.34
C SER A 88 -8.29 -3.55 -15.23
N VAL A 89 -8.46 -2.26 -15.46
CA VAL A 89 -9.74 -1.58 -15.58
C VAL A 89 -10.00 -1.32 -17.04
N TRP A 90 -11.17 -1.72 -17.51
CA TRP A 90 -11.53 -1.56 -18.90
C TRP A 90 -12.85 -0.80 -19.03
N MET A 91 -12.94 0.03 -20.05
CA MET A 91 -14.14 0.81 -20.35
C MET A 91 -14.83 0.24 -21.59
N GLN A 92 -16.16 0.17 -21.55
CA GLN A 92 -17.01 -0.15 -22.68
C GLN A 92 -18.10 0.90 -22.81
N GLU A 93 -18.20 1.53 -23.99
CA GLU A 93 -19.27 2.49 -24.30
C GLU A 93 -20.51 1.73 -24.77
N THR A 94 -21.72 2.11 -24.33
CA THR A 94 -22.94 1.35 -24.64
C THR A 94 -23.22 1.19 -26.15
N LEU A 95 -22.70 2.09 -26.98
CA LEU A 95 -22.88 2.08 -28.43
C LEU A 95 -21.71 1.45 -29.21
N ARG A 96 -20.62 1.07 -28.52
CA ARG A 96 -19.45 0.44 -29.14
C ARG A 96 -19.18 -0.91 -28.52
N GLU A 97 -19.00 -1.92 -29.37
CA GLU A 97 -18.58 -3.26 -28.93
C GLU A 97 -17.11 -3.32 -28.48
N SER A 98 -16.32 -2.28 -28.78
CA SER A 98 -14.90 -2.23 -28.42
C SER A 98 -14.71 -1.94 -26.93
N ARG A 99 -13.87 -2.77 -26.30
CA ARG A 99 -13.43 -2.62 -24.92
C ARG A 99 -12.01 -2.05 -24.91
N GLU A 100 -11.77 -1.00 -24.13
CA GLU A 100 -10.47 -0.34 -24.04
C GLU A 100 -9.87 -0.52 -22.64
N ASP A 101 -8.58 -0.83 -22.55
CA ASP A 101 -7.84 -0.84 -21.28
C ASP A 101 -7.55 0.62 -20.89
N VAL A 102 -8.09 1.05 -19.76
CA VAL A 102 -8.07 2.43 -19.30
C VAL A 102 -7.35 2.59 -17.96
N GLY A 103 -6.83 1.52 -17.37
CA GLY A 103 -6.11 1.62 -16.10
C GLY A 103 -5.92 0.30 -15.38
N TRP A 104 -5.52 0.39 -14.11
CA TRP A 104 -5.25 -0.74 -13.24
C TRP A 104 -6.12 -0.71 -11.99
N ALA A 105 -6.29 -1.86 -11.34
CA ALA A 105 -6.99 -1.96 -10.07
C ALA A 105 -6.27 -2.90 -9.09
N ARG A 106 -6.25 -2.51 -7.82
CA ARG A 106 -5.72 -3.27 -6.69
C ARG A 106 -6.79 -3.29 -5.61
N LEU A 107 -7.51 -4.40 -5.51
CA LEU A 107 -8.68 -4.50 -4.64
C LEU A 107 -8.53 -5.62 -3.61
N ALA A 108 -8.88 -5.31 -2.37
CA ALA A 108 -9.22 -6.27 -1.33
C ALA A 108 -10.70 -6.64 -1.48
N VAL A 109 -10.99 -7.88 -1.89
CA VAL A 109 -12.35 -8.39 -2.10
C VAL A 109 -12.81 -9.13 -0.85
N MET A 110 -13.90 -8.69 -0.25
CA MET A 110 -14.53 -9.27 0.93
C MET A 110 -15.91 -9.83 0.59
N GLN A 111 -16.24 -11.01 1.11
CA GLN A 111 -17.59 -11.55 1.00
C GLN A 111 -18.39 -11.20 2.26
N ASP A 112 -19.54 -10.57 2.08
CA ASP A 112 -20.48 -10.22 3.16
C ASP A 112 -21.89 -10.72 2.80
N GLY A 113 -22.25 -11.89 3.32
CA GLY A 113 -23.46 -12.60 2.93
C GLY A 113 -23.48 -12.93 1.44
N GLU A 114 -24.45 -12.38 0.72
CA GLU A 114 -24.57 -12.50 -0.74
C GLU A 114 -23.90 -11.35 -1.51
N SER A 115 -23.41 -10.33 -0.80
CA SER A 115 -22.75 -9.16 -1.40
C SER A 115 -21.23 -9.31 -1.39
N LEU A 116 -20.58 -8.65 -2.35
CA LEU A 116 -19.14 -8.45 -2.33
C LEU A 116 -18.84 -7.00 -1.97
N LEU A 117 -17.98 -6.81 -0.98
CA LEU A 117 -17.43 -5.52 -0.60
C LEU A 117 -16.01 -5.42 -1.13
N PHE A 118 -15.61 -4.21 -1.51
CA PHE A 118 -14.29 -3.94 -2.06
C PHE A 118 -13.66 -2.76 -1.33
N ASP A 119 -12.36 -2.87 -1.08
CA ASP A 119 -11.52 -1.78 -0.64
C ASP A 119 -10.26 -1.75 -1.53
N GLY A 120 -9.58 -0.61 -1.64
CA GLY A 120 -8.37 -0.45 -2.45
C GLY A 120 -8.43 0.73 -3.39
N ALA A 121 -7.63 0.66 -4.44
CA ALA A 121 -7.47 1.76 -5.39
C ALA A 121 -7.45 1.27 -6.82
N PHE A 122 -7.85 2.16 -7.72
CA PHE A 122 -7.79 1.92 -9.16
C PHE A 122 -7.53 3.21 -9.92
N THR A 123 -7.21 3.09 -11.20
CA THR A 123 -7.07 4.21 -12.12
C THR A 123 -8.01 4.08 -13.30
N ILE A 124 -8.48 5.23 -13.78
CA ILE A 124 -9.23 5.35 -15.03
C ILE A 124 -8.66 6.55 -15.77
N MET A 125 -8.14 6.32 -16.98
CA MET A 125 -7.61 7.36 -17.87
C MET A 125 -6.56 8.26 -17.20
N GLY A 126 -5.78 7.69 -16.26
CA GLY A 126 -4.74 8.40 -15.51
C GLY A 126 -5.22 9.07 -14.22
N SER A 127 -6.52 9.24 -14.01
CA SER A 127 -7.07 9.66 -12.71
C SER A 127 -7.08 8.49 -11.74
N GLN A 128 -6.69 8.74 -10.50
CA GLN A 128 -6.67 7.74 -9.44
C GLN A 128 -7.90 7.87 -8.55
N TYR A 129 -8.43 6.72 -8.13
CA TYR A 129 -9.58 6.60 -7.26
C TYR A 129 -9.24 5.71 -6.08
N ALA A 130 -9.62 6.15 -4.88
CA ALA A 130 -9.62 5.33 -3.67
C ALA A 130 -11.06 4.91 -3.35
N ILE A 131 -11.23 3.66 -2.94
CA ILE A 131 -12.53 3.11 -2.52
C ILE A 131 -12.68 3.32 -1.02
N GLU A 132 -13.84 3.84 -0.61
CA GLU A 132 -14.25 3.98 0.78
C GLU A 132 -15.54 3.17 0.99
N LEU A 133 -15.56 2.37 2.07
CA LEU A 133 -16.74 1.65 2.51
C LEU A 133 -17.46 2.46 3.58
N LYS A 134 -18.71 2.84 3.31
CA LYS A 134 -19.52 3.64 4.22
C LYS A 134 -20.73 2.86 4.70
N THR A 135 -20.86 2.67 6.00
CA THR A 135 -22.08 2.11 6.59
C THR A 135 -23.19 3.16 6.58
N LEU A 136 -24.35 2.80 6.05
CA LEU A 136 -25.56 3.62 6.01
C LEU A 136 -26.39 3.42 7.28
N ASP A 137 -27.35 4.33 7.51
CA ASP A 137 -28.20 4.33 8.71
C ASP A 137 -29.07 3.06 8.83
N ASP A 138 -29.34 2.38 7.71
CA ASP A 138 -30.07 1.11 7.66
C ASP A 138 -29.19 -0.13 7.90
N GLY A 139 -27.88 0.08 8.15
CA GLY A 139 -26.89 -0.98 8.36
C GLY A 139 -26.31 -1.58 7.07
N SER A 140 -26.76 -1.15 5.89
CA SER A 140 -26.13 -1.55 4.62
C SER A 140 -24.80 -0.83 4.40
N THR A 141 -23.93 -1.38 3.55
CA THR A 141 -22.63 -0.77 3.23
C THR A 141 -22.65 -0.24 1.79
N GLU A 142 -22.43 1.06 1.64
CA GLU A 142 -22.22 1.72 0.35
C GLU A 142 -20.74 1.71 -0.02
N ILE A 143 -20.44 1.42 -1.29
CA ILE A 143 -19.10 1.46 -1.85
C ILE A 143 -18.98 2.77 -2.64
N ILE A 144 -18.12 3.66 -2.18
CA ILE A 144 -17.92 4.97 -2.80
C ILE A 144 -16.49 5.04 -3.33
N ALA A 145 -16.32 5.41 -4.60
CA ALA A 145 -14.99 5.74 -5.12
C ALA A 145 -14.81 7.26 -5.18
N HIS A 146 -13.77 7.74 -4.49
CA HIS A 146 -13.36 9.13 -4.49
C HIS A 146 -12.19 9.30 -5.45
N GLU A 147 -12.33 10.22 -6.41
CA GLU A 147 -11.17 10.67 -7.18
C GLU A 147 -10.21 11.35 -6.22
N HIS A 148 -8.98 10.85 -6.17
CA HIS A 148 -7.92 11.50 -5.44
C HIS A 148 -7.59 12.79 -6.19
N GLU A 149 -7.89 13.95 -5.60
CA GLU A 149 -7.50 15.23 -6.17
C GLU A 149 -5.98 15.29 -6.14
N SER A 150 -5.35 15.06 -7.28
CA SER A 150 -4.01 15.56 -7.50
C SER A 150 -4.09 17.07 -7.33
N THR A 151 -3.61 17.60 -6.20
CA THR A 151 -3.41 19.06 -6.02
C THR A 151 -2.47 19.66 -7.07
N PHE A 152 -1.87 18.83 -7.91
CA PHE A 152 -1.23 19.21 -9.16
C PHE A 152 -2.27 19.64 -10.22
N SER A 153 -2.62 20.93 -10.21
CA SER A 153 -3.12 21.59 -11.41
C SER A 153 -2.02 21.55 -12.48
N ALA A 154 -2.10 20.59 -13.40
CA ALA A 154 -1.31 20.60 -14.62
C ALA A 154 -1.65 21.88 -15.41
N GLY A 155 -0.80 22.90 -15.28
CA GLY A 155 -0.82 24.04 -16.17
C GLY A 155 -0.72 23.55 -17.62
N ARG A 156 -1.66 23.98 -18.46
CA ARG A 156 -1.72 23.64 -19.89
C ARG A 156 -0.35 23.84 -20.55
N SER A 157 0.39 22.76 -20.79
CA SER A 157 1.55 22.76 -21.67
C SER A 157 1.38 21.68 -22.73
N SER A 158 1.60 22.08 -23.98
CA SER A 158 1.31 21.33 -25.20
C SER A 158 2.48 20.41 -25.59
N LEU A 159 2.77 19.39 -24.77
CA LEU A 159 3.72 18.33 -25.13
C LEU A 159 3.12 16.95 -24.79
N PRO A 160 3.35 15.93 -25.63
CA PRO A 160 2.73 14.62 -25.47
C PRO A 160 3.22 13.91 -24.21
N SER A 161 2.25 13.42 -23.43
CA SER A 161 2.39 12.65 -22.20
C SER A 161 3.34 11.45 -22.33
N LEU A 162 4.50 11.56 -21.69
CA LEU A 162 5.34 10.46 -21.23
C LEU A 162 5.91 10.86 -19.87
N CYS A 163 5.50 10.13 -18.83
CA CYS A 163 6.03 10.04 -17.46
C CYS A 163 7.19 10.98 -17.05
N ALA A 164 6.99 12.30 -17.07
CA ALA A 164 7.94 13.27 -16.55
C ALA A 164 7.19 14.43 -15.91
N THR A 165 7.23 14.48 -14.58
CA THR A 165 6.82 15.64 -13.77
C THR A 165 7.70 16.84 -14.09
N ALA A 166 7.09 17.98 -14.40
CA ALA A 166 7.79 19.26 -14.40
C ALA A 166 8.13 19.65 -12.95
N PRO A 167 9.29 20.27 -12.67
CA PRO A 167 9.69 20.59 -11.31
C PRO A 167 8.88 21.77 -10.77
N GLU A 168 8.22 21.59 -9.63
CA GLU A 168 7.63 22.69 -8.87
C GLU A 168 8.70 23.62 -8.28
N THR A 169 8.36 24.90 -8.19
CA THR A 169 9.26 25.97 -7.72
C THR A 169 9.27 26.18 -6.21
N HIS A 170 8.58 25.36 -5.42
CA HIS A 170 8.74 25.30 -3.96
C HIS A 170 8.24 23.97 -3.39
N LEU A 171 9.11 22.96 -3.45
CA LEU A 171 9.03 21.74 -2.63
C LEU A 171 10.15 21.85 -1.59
N ASP A 172 9.80 22.12 -0.33
CA ASP A 172 10.75 22.06 0.78
C ASP A 172 10.85 20.62 1.33
N LYS A 173 12.05 20.28 1.81
CA LYS A 173 12.85 19.10 1.41
C LYS A 173 12.26 17.68 1.59
N ARG A 174 12.24 16.95 0.46
CA ARG A 174 13.07 15.74 0.28
C ARG A 174 14.52 16.21 -0.02
N GLN A 175 15.49 15.75 0.77
CA GLN A 175 16.95 16.04 0.76
C GLN A 175 17.43 17.38 1.32
N ILE A 176 18.07 17.37 2.50
CA ILE A 176 19.05 18.41 2.86
C ILE A 176 20.30 18.18 2.04
N TRP A 177 20.35 18.81 0.87
CA TRP A 177 21.54 18.91 0.02
C TRP A 177 22.72 19.45 0.84
N ASN A 178 23.77 18.65 0.98
CA ASN A 178 25.05 19.11 1.50
C ASN A 178 25.92 19.53 0.28
N PRO A 179 26.39 20.78 0.19
CA PRO A 179 27.08 21.31 -1.01
C PRO A 179 28.43 20.65 -1.39
N TRP A 180 28.89 19.62 -0.68
CA TRP A 180 30.26 19.09 -0.79
C TRP A 180 30.34 17.64 -1.31
N GLY A 181 29.26 17.10 -1.89
CA GLY A 181 29.29 15.82 -2.60
C GLY A 181 28.39 15.84 -3.83
N ASP A 182 28.96 15.58 -5.01
CA ASP A 182 28.27 15.52 -6.31
C ASP A 182 27.34 14.30 -6.41
N ASN A 183 26.23 14.31 -5.66
CA ASN A 183 25.21 13.24 -5.68
C ASN A 183 23.89 13.72 -6.30
N ASN A 184 23.97 14.58 -7.31
CA ASN A 184 22.78 15.04 -8.03
C ASN A 184 22.25 13.93 -8.97
N LEU A 185 21.25 13.20 -8.50
CA LEU A 185 20.60 12.10 -9.24
C LEU A 185 19.64 12.60 -10.34
N THR A 186 19.46 13.91 -10.55
CA THR A 186 18.53 14.44 -11.57
C THR A 186 18.84 13.92 -12.97
N SER A 187 20.13 13.77 -13.31
CA SER A 187 20.58 13.23 -14.60
C SER A 187 20.25 11.75 -14.81
N THR A 188 19.85 11.04 -13.75
CA THR A 188 19.51 9.60 -13.77
C THR A 188 18.01 9.34 -13.65
N ILE A 189 17.17 10.38 -13.55
CA ILE A 189 15.72 10.23 -13.52
C ILE A 189 15.26 9.55 -14.82
N GLY A 190 14.57 8.42 -14.69
CA GLY A 190 14.11 7.60 -15.82
C GLY A 190 15.15 6.64 -16.40
N SER A 191 16.36 6.58 -15.84
CA SER A 191 17.33 5.54 -16.22
C SER A 191 16.93 4.19 -15.61
N THR A 192 16.77 3.18 -16.46
CA THR A 192 16.52 1.78 -16.06
C THR A 192 17.81 0.96 -15.94
N SER A 193 18.98 1.61 -16.05
CA SER A 193 20.27 0.94 -15.92
C SER A 193 20.40 0.28 -14.54
N GLY A 194 20.52 -1.05 -14.52
CA GLY A 194 20.58 -1.85 -13.30
C GLY A 194 19.24 -2.40 -12.82
N CYS A 195 18.12 -2.04 -13.46
CA CYS A 195 16.83 -2.66 -13.19
C CYS A 195 16.81 -4.12 -13.70
N PRO A 196 16.16 -5.05 -13.00
CA PRO A 196 16.02 -6.43 -13.44
C PRO A 196 15.33 -6.55 -14.81
N ASN A 197 15.91 -7.37 -15.70
CA ASN A 197 15.27 -7.71 -17.00
C ASN A 197 14.14 -8.73 -16.83
N THR A 198 14.14 -9.43 -15.70
CA THR A 198 13.11 -10.40 -15.30
C THR A 198 12.41 -9.90 -14.06
N ARG A 199 11.17 -10.34 -13.87
CA ARG A 199 10.39 -9.96 -12.70
C ARG A 199 11.06 -10.50 -11.44
N GLU A 200 11.29 -9.62 -10.46
CA GLU A 200 11.82 -9.96 -9.14
C GLU A 200 10.81 -9.66 -8.03
N ILE A 201 11.00 -10.28 -6.87
CA ILE A 201 10.17 -10.06 -5.67
C ILE A 201 11.05 -9.49 -4.57
N ALA A 202 10.70 -8.30 -4.07
CA ALA A 202 11.30 -7.70 -2.89
C ALA A 202 10.50 -8.09 -1.66
N TYR A 203 11.09 -8.94 -0.80
CA TYR A 203 10.50 -9.26 0.49
C TYR A 203 10.65 -8.10 1.46
N ILE A 204 9.58 -7.75 2.15
CA ILE A 204 9.53 -6.60 3.05
C ILE A 204 9.03 -6.99 4.43
N GLY A 205 9.54 -6.28 5.43
CA GLY A 205 9.07 -6.36 6.80
C GLY A 205 8.25 -5.14 7.19
N ILE A 206 7.19 -5.34 7.95
CA ILE A 206 6.33 -4.25 8.44
C ILE A 206 6.08 -4.45 9.93
N MET A 207 6.17 -3.35 10.68
CA MET A 207 5.80 -3.28 12.08
C MET A 207 4.86 -2.10 12.32
N THR A 208 3.86 -2.28 13.18
CA THR A 208 3.04 -1.17 13.68
C THR A 208 3.44 -0.82 15.09
N ASP A 209 3.50 0.47 15.43
CA ASP A 209 3.46 0.87 16.84
C ASP A 209 2.03 0.87 17.39
N CYS A 210 1.93 1.02 18.71
CA CYS A 210 0.67 1.05 19.43
C CYS A 210 -0.28 2.14 18.91
N THR A 211 0.26 3.31 18.56
CA THR A 211 -0.54 4.44 18.11
C THR A 211 -1.14 4.22 16.72
N TYR A 212 -0.43 3.47 15.86
CA TYR A 212 -0.95 3.04 14.57
C TYR A 212 -2.07 2.04 14.79
N THR A 213 -1.86 0.98 15.59
CA THR A 213 -2.92 -0.01 15.85
C THR A 213 -4.15 0.61 16.53
N ALA A 214 -3.96 1.54 17.47
CA ALA A 214 -5.03 2.26 18.16
C ALA A 214 -5.92 3.12 17.24
N SER A 215 -5.46 3.43 16.03
CA SER A 215 -6.26 4.15 15.03
C SER A 215 -7.26 3.26 14.28
N PHE A 216 -7.23 1.95 14.54
CA PHE A 216 -8.09 0.95 13.94
C PHE A 216 -9.04 0.36 14.98
N ASN A 217 -10.17 -0.17 14.51
CA ASN A 217 -11.17 -0.82 15.37
C ASN A 217 -10.67 -2.16 15.95
N SER A 218 -9.73 -2.81 15.26
CA SER A 218 -9.10 -4.06 15.67
C SER A 218 -7.78 -4.32 14.94
N SER A 219 -6.94 -5.18 15.50
CA SER A 219 -5.71 -5.65 14.84
C SER A 219 -5.98 -6.32 13.48
N ASP A 220 -7.15 -6.94 13.28
CA ASP A 220 -7.55 -7.51 11.99
C ASP A 220 -7.88 -6.43 10.96
N SER A 221 -8.49 -5.31 11.38
CA SER A 221 -8.68 -4.17 10.47
C SER A 221 -7.36 -3.50 10.11
N ALA A 222 -6.42 -3.39 11.05
CA ALA A 222 -5.06 -2.92 10.77
C ALA A 222 -4.34 -3.86 9.79
N HIS A 223 -4.39 -5.18 10.02
CA HIS A 223 -3.81 -6.18 9.10
C HIS A 223 -4.33 -6.01 7.68
N ARG A 224 -5.66 -6.00 7.50
CA ARG A 224 -6.29 -5.87 6.17
C ARG A 224 -5.88 -4.59 5.48
N TYR A 225 -5.88 -3.48 6.21
CA TYR A 225 -5.46 -2.19 5.69
C TYR A 225 -3.99 -2.22 5.21
N ILE A 226 -3.08 -2.76 6.03
CA ILE A 226 -1.65 -2.88 5.69
C ILE A 226 -1.45 -3.70 4.42
N LEU A 227 -2.08 -4.87 4.31
CA LEU A 227 -1.95 -5.69 3.11
C LEU A 227 -2.54 -4.99 1.87
N ASN A 228 -3.64 -4.24 2.02
CA ASN A 228 -4.21 -3.46 0.92
C ASN A 228 -3.29 -2.30 0.49
N MET A 229 -2.63 -1.64 1.46
CA MET A 229 -1.62 -0.61 1.21
C MET A 229 -0.45 -1.19 0.41
N VAL A 230 0.12 -2.34 0.82
CA VAL A 230 1.21 -2.99 0.06
C VAL A 230 0.75 -3.41 -1.34
N ASN A 231 -0.45 -3.98 -1.44
CA ASN A 231 -1.03 -4.40 -2.72
C ASN A 231 -1.15 -3.23 -3.70
N THR A 232 -1.56 -2.07 -3.18
CA THR A 232 -1.69 -0.83 -3.96
C THR A 232 -0.32 -0.27 -4.33
N ALA A 233 0.58 -0.09 -3.36
CA ALA A 233 1.90 0.49 -3.59
C ALA A 233 2.75 -0.34 -4.57
N SER A 234 2.63 -1.67 -4.54
CA SER A 234 3.37 -2.58 -5.42
C SER A 234 3.18 -2.26 -6.91
N VAL A 235 2.04 -1.70 -7.32
CA VAL A 235 1.80 -1.36 -8.74
C VAL A 235 2.84 -0.37 -9.31
N VAL A 236 3.33 0.56 -8.47
CA VAL A 236 4.33 1.55 -8.88
C VAL A 236 5.67 0.87 -9.14
N PHE A 237 6.06 -0.06 -8.28
CA PHE A 237 7.31 -0.83 -8.39
C PHE A 237 7.26 -1.84 -9.52
N GLU A 238 6.11 -2.49 -9.73
CA GLU A 238 5.88 -3.44 -10.81
C GLU A 238 6.06 -2.75 -12.17
N ASN A 239 5.44 -1.58 -12.34
CA ASN A 239 5.48 -0.83 -13.59
C ASN A 239 6.81 -0.13 -13.84
N SER A 240 7.49 0.34 -12.79
CA SER A 240 8.71 1.15 -12.92
C SER A 240 9.98 0.31 -12.96
N PHE A 241 10.04 -0.77 -12.16
CA PHE A 241 11.27 -1.50 -11.89
C PHE A 241 11.18 -3.01 -12.17
N ASN A 242 10.00 -3.52 -12.60
CA ASN A 242 9.75 -4.95 -12.72
C ASN A 242 9.94 -5.71 -11.39
N ILE A 243 9.62 -5.04 -10.27
CA ILE A 243 9.74 -5.56 -8.91
C ILE A 243 8.35 -5.60 -8.28
N SER A 244 7.98 -6.73 -7.69
CA SER A 244 6.78 -6.84 -6.84
C SER A 244 7.16 -6.78 -5.37
N LEU A 245 6.33 -6.13 -4.55
CA LEU A 245 6.53 -6.09 -3.09
C LEU A 245 5.76 -7.25 -2.45
N ALA A 246 6.43 -8.00 -1.57
CA ALA A 246 5.85 -9.15 -0.88
C ALA A 246 6.08 -9.05 0.64
N VAL A 247 5.01 -9.09 1.43
CA VAL A 247 5.09 -9.10 2.88
C VAL A 247 5.67 -10.43 3.36
N GLN A 248 6.83 -10.38 3.98
CA GLN A 248 7.54 -11.53 4.55
C GLN A 248 7.43 -11.55 6.08
N ASN A 249 7.44 -10.38 6.71
CA ASN A 249 7.26 -10.23 8.14
C ASN A 249 6.23 -9.13 8.42
N LEU A 250 5.26 -9.43 9.29
CA LEU A 250 4.28 -8.47 9.76
C LEU A 250 4.13 -8.61 11.28
N THR A 251 4.38 -7.53 12.01
CA THR A 251 4.10 -7.47 13.45
C THR A 251 3.13 -6.33 13.71
N ILE A 252 1.97 -6.65 14.27
CA ILE A 252 0.96 -5.67 14.63
C ILE A 252 0.93 -5.57 16.16
N SER A 253 1.51 -4.50 16.70
CA SER A 253 1.56 -4.28 18.15
C SER A 253 0.17 -4.04 18.73
N ASP A 254 -0.01 -4.33 20.02
CA ASP A 254 -1.20 -3.95 20.78
C ASP A 254 -1.50 -2.44 20.67
N ALA A 255 -2.79 -2.07 20.69
CA ALA A 255 -3.22 -0.68 20.65
C ALA A 255 -2.80 0.11 21.90
N ASP A 256 -2.64 -0.57 23.03
CA ASP A 256 -2.14 0.03 24.25
C ASP A 256 -0.62 0.15 24.21
N CYS A 257 -0.12 1.37 24.37
CA CYS A 257 1.32 1.61 24.41
C CYS A 257 1.94 1.07 25.70
N PRO A 258 3.08 0.37 25.62
CA PRO A 258 3.74 -0.18 26.80
C PRO A 258 4.26 0.92 27.73
N SER A 259 4.19 0.69 29.04
CA SER A 259 4.73 1.62 30.06
C SER A 259 6.26 1.58 30.15
N SER A 260 6.88 0.50 29.67
CA SER A 260 8.32 0.33 29.52
C SER A 260 8.63 -0.48 28.27
N THR A 261 9.65 -0.10 27.52
CA THR A 261 10.12 -0.85 26.34
C THR A 261 11.28 -1.78 26.67
N SER A 262 11.47 -2.83 25.86
CA SER A 262 12.63 -3.71 25.87
C SER A 262 13.51 -3.40 24.65
N ASP A 263 14.72 -3.96 24.60
CA ASP A 263 15.64 -3.83 23.45
C ASP A 263 14.99 -4.26 22.11
N THR A 264 14.03 -5.19 22.13
CA THR A 264 13.37 -5.70 20.93
C THR A 264 12.19 -4.85 20.44
N THR A 265 11.69 -3.92 21.26
CA THR A 265 10.55 -3.06 20.91
C THR A 265 10.74 -1.61 21.35
N VAL A 266 11.99 -1.14 21.41
CA VAL A 266 12.33 0.26 21.74
C VAL A 266 11.59 1.29 20.87
N TRP A 267 11.18 0.87 19.67
CA TRP A 267 10.44 1.67 18.69
C TRP A 267 8.92 1.76 18.98
N ASN A 268 8.37 0.91 19.85
CA ASN A 268 6.93 0.90 20.18
C ASN A 268 6.63 1.85 21.35
N VAL A 269 6.50 3.14 21.05
CA VAL A 269 6.33 4.22 22.04
C VAL A 269 5.21 5.19 21.64
N PRO A 270 4.55 5.88 22.60
CA PRO A 270 3.52 6.87 22.29
C PRO A 270 4.10 8.11 21.56
N CYS A 271 3.23 8.90 20.92
CA CYS A 271 3.65 10.08 20.14
C CYS A 271 4.34 11.18 20.95
N SER A 272 4.22 11.18 22.28
CA SER A 272 4.94 12.09 23.15
C SER A 272 6.44 11.77 23.26
N GLN A 273 6.88 10.59 22.82
CA GLN A 273 8.25 10.10 22.93
C GLN A 273 9.02 10.20 21.60
N GLY A 274 9.01 11.39 21.00
CA GLY A 274 9.82 11.72 19.83
C GLY A 274 9.05 11.82 18.51
N ASP A 275 9.70 12.45 17.54
CA ASP A 275 9.22 12.69 16.19
C ASP A 275 9.57 11.54 15.22
N LEU A 276 9.24 11.68 13.94
CA LEU A 276 9.53 10.69 12.91
C LEU A 276 11.03 10.40 12.77
N ASN A 277 11.90 11.41 12.92
CA ASN A 277 13.35 11.22 12.88
C ASN A 277 13.86 10.39 14.06
N THR A 278 13.37 10.67 15.27
CA THR A 278 13.70 9.91 16.48
C THR A 278 13.27 8.44 16.33
N ARG A 279 12.06 8.24 15.78
CA ARG A 279 11.52 6.90 15.48
C ARG A 279 12.36 6.18 14.44
N LEU A 280 12.77 6.86 13.37
CA LEU A 280 13.63 6.28 12.34
C LEU A 280 14.97 5.82 12.92
N GLN A 281 15.64 6.65 13.73
CA GLN A 281 16.92 6.28 14.34
C GLN A 281 16.77 5.07 15.26
N THR A 282 15.72 5.07 16.08
CA THR A 282 15.41 3.97 17.01
C THR A 282 15.10 2.67 16.27
N PHE A 283 14.23 2.75 15.26
CA PHE A 283 13.84 1.62 14.44
C PHE A 283 15.01 1.10 13.58
N SER A 284 15.87 1.99 13.08
CA SER A 284 17.09 1.61 12.35
C SER A 284 18.07 0.85 13.24
N THR A 285 18.21 1.25 14.51
CA THR A 285 19.06 0.55 15.48
C THR A 285 18.55 -0.87 15.71
N TRP A 286 17.23 -1.02 15.86
CA TRP A 286 16.60 -2.34 15.91
C TRP A 286 16.83 -3.13 14.61
N ARG A 287 16.63 -2.53 13.43
CA ARG A 287 16.88 -3.17 12.12
C ARG A 287 18.31 -3.69 11.99
N SER A 288 19.29 -2.92 12.48
CA SER A 288 20.72 -3.29 12.50
C SER A 288 21.04 -4.52 13.35
N SER A 289 20.14 -4.91 14.27
CA SER A 289 20.28 -6.13 15.07
C SER A 289 19.79 -7.39 14.35
N LEU A 290 19.03 -7.23 13.25
CA LEU A 290 18.44 -8.35 12.51
C LEU A 290 19.32 -8.82 11.35
N ASN A 291 19.48 -10.13 11.26
CA ASN A 291 20.07 -10.80 10.11
C ASN A 291 18.99 -11.55 9.33
N ASP A 292 18.38 -10.86 8.36
CA ASP A 292 17.34 -11.38 7.46
C ASP A 292 17.65 -11.01 6.01
N ASN A 293 16.78 -11.43 5.09
CA ASN A 293 16.89 -11.13 3.65
C ASN A 293 15.81 -10.13 3.18
N ASN A 294 15.20 -9.37 4.10
CA ASN A 294 14.21 -8.37 3.71
C ASN A 294 14.91 -7.19 3.03
N ALA A 295 14.34 -6.74 1.91
CA ALA A 295 14.80 -5.58 1.17
C ALA A 295 14.75 -4.31 2.02
N TYR A 296 13.71 -4.15 2.83
CA TYR A 296 13.60 -3.11 3.85
C TYR A 296 12.54 -3.46 4.90
N TRP A 297 12.53 -2.65 5.97
CA TRP A 297 11.53 -2.70 7.02
C TRP A 297 10.85 -1.33 7.17
N THR A 298 9.51 -1.33 7.23
CA THR A 298 8.72 -0.13 7.51
C THR A 298 8.15 -0.17 8.93
N LEU A 299 8.34 0.90 9.69
CA LEU A 299 7.55 1.18 10.90
C LEU A 299 6.36 2.07 10.54
N LEU A 300 5.16 1.57 10.78
CA LEU A 300 3.91 2.31 10.66
C LEU A 300 3.56 2.93 12.01
N THR A 301 3.29 4.24 12.03
CA THR A 301 3.03 4.99 13.26
C THR A 301 1.78 5.86 13.13
N GLY A 302 0.98 5.96 14.20
CA GLY A 302 -0.11 6.94 14.29
C GLY A 302 0.38 8.37 14.56
N CYS A 303 1.68 8.54 14.76
CA CYS A 303 2.29 9.81 15.13
C CYS A 303 2.67 10.62 13.89
N SER A 304 1.83 11.58 13.52
CA SER A 304 2.17 12.62 12.55
C SER A 304 2.52 13.93 13.25
N VAL A 305 3.50 14.68 12.70
CA VAL A 305 3.77 16.05 13.16
C VAL A 305 2.82 17.05 12.50
N SER A 306 2.63 18.22 13.10
CA SER A 306 1.76 19.30 12.61
C SER A 306 2.23 19.96 11.31
N ALA A 307 3.39 19.59 10.76
CA ALA A 307 4.02 20.20 9.61
C ALA A 307 4.26 19.19 8.47
N GLY A 308 3.20 18.61 7.91
CA GLY A 308 3.19 17.96 6.58
C GLY A 308 4.11 16.74 6.36
N GLU A 309 4.99 16.40 7.30
CA GLU A 309 5.87 15.24 7.20
C GLU A 309 5.10 13.97 7.57
N ILE A 310 4.93 13.10 6.58
CA ILE A 310 4.16 11.86 6.69
C ILE A 310 5.04 10.61 6.53
N GLY A 311 6.35 10.77 6.34
CA GLY A 311 7.30 9.66 6.34
C GLY A 311 8.76 10.10 6.17
N VAL A 312 9.68 9.26 6.63
CA VAL A 312 11.13 9.49 6.61
C VAL A 312 11.89 8.17 6.35
N SER A 313 13.00 8.23 5.60
CA SER A 313 13.78 7.05 5.20
C SER A 313 15.24 7.39 4.96
N TRP A 314 16.12 6.38 5.05
CA TRP A 314 17.51 6.47 4.61
C TRP A 314 17.63 6.36 3.09
N ILE A 315 18.40 7.25 2.48
CA ILE A 315 18.65 7.25 1.03
C ILE A 315 19.63 6.13 0.69
N GLY A 316 19.32 5.33 -0.33
CA GLY A 316 20.24 4.31 -0.86
C GLY A 316 20.51 3.14 0.08
N ALA A 317 19.63 2.91 1.06
CA ALA A 317 19.79 1.88 2.09
C ALA A 317 19.07 0.56 1.75
N LEU A 318 18.49 0.41 0.56
CA LEU A 318 17.80 -0.82 0.16
C LEU A 318 18.73 -2.04 0.30
N CYS A 319 18.22 -3.12 0.88
CA CYS A 319 18.95 -4.37 1.19
C CYS A 319 20.14 -4.19 2.14
N ASN A 320 20.33 -3.03 2.77
CA ASN A 320 21.38 -2.81 3.76
C ASN A 320 20.88 -3.21 5.15
N THR A 321 21.43 -4.28 5.72
CA THR A 321 21.04 -4.71 7.07
C THR A 321 21.50 -3.74 8.15
N GLY A 322 22.47 -2.85 7.88
CA GLY A 322 23.03 -1.91 8.85
C GLY A 322 23.95 -2.56 9.89
N SER A 323 24.26 -3.85 9.76
CA SER A 323 25.08 -4.60 10.71
C SER A 323 26.45 -3.93 10.91
N GLY A 324 26.74 -3.48 12.14
CA GLY A 324 28.00 -2.82 12.50
C GLY A 324 28.03 -1.30 12.32
N SER A 325 26.93 -0.65 11.89
CA SER A 325 26.80 0.81 11.85
C SER A 325 26.11 1.35 13.10
N SER A 326 26.73 2.30 13.79
CA SER A 326 26.14 2.98 14.96
C SER A 326 25.27 4.20 14.60
N ASN A 327 25.32 4.67 13.35
CA ASN A 327 24.77 5.98 12.96
C ASN A 327 23.62 5.89 11.94
N GLY A 328 22.89 4.76 11.92
CA GLY A 328 21.81 4.54 10.96
C GLY A 328 22.32 4.16 9.56
N GLY A 329 21.40 4.08 8.60
CA GLY A 329 21.65 3.58 7.24
C GLY A 329 21.25 2.12 7.02
N ALA A 330 20.59 1.49 7.99
CA ALA A 330 19.89 0.24 7.75
C ALA A 330 18.67 0.49 6.85
N SER A 331 18.22 -0.54 6.15
CA SER A 331 17.07 -0.54 5.23
C SER A 331 15.76 -0.34 6.01
N ALA A 332 15.53 0.86 6.50
CA ALA A 332 14.45 1.21 7.41
C ALA A 332 13.82 2.55 7.03
N ASN A 333 12.49 2.61 7.14
CA ASN A 333 11.70 3.82 6.98
C ASN A 333 10.56 3.86 8.01
N VAL A 334 10.04 5.06 8.26
CA VAL A 334 8.88 5.29 9.13
C VAL A 334 7.82 6.01 8.30
N VAL A 335 6.58 5.54 8.38
CA VAL A 335 5.43 6.13 7.68
C VAL A 335 4.33 6.42 8.69
N ALA A 336 3.87 7.66 8.70
CA ALA A 336 2.79 8.11 9.56
C ALA A 336 1.43 7.80 8.92
N ARG A 337 0.42 7.55 9.76
CA ARG A 337 -0.91 7.22 9.29
C ARG A 337 -1.57 8.38 8.53
N THR A 338 -2.04 8.12 7.32
CA THR A 338 -2.76 9.08 6.45
C THR A 338 -3.76 8.34 5.56
N GLN A 339 -4.58 9.06 4.80
CA GLN A 339 -5.46 8.41 3.81
C GLN A 339 -4.68 7.88 2.59
N ASP A 340 -3.47 8.38 2.36
CA ASP A 340 -2.67 8.11 1.17
C ASP A 340 -1.31 7.45 1.52
N GLU A 341 -1.26 6.67 2.60
CA GLU A 341 -0.03 6.01 3.09
C GLU A 341 0.68 5.21 2.00
N TRP A 342 -0.07 4.57 1.11
CA TRP A 342 0.48 3.77 0.02
C TRP A 342 1.34 4.59 -0.96
N GLN A 343 1.17 5.91 -1.06
CA GLN A 343 1.97 6.79 -1.92
C GLN A 343 3.37 7.05 -1.37
N VAL A 344 3.50 7.01 -0.04
CA VAL A 344 4.75 7.25 0.69
C VAL A 344 5.35 5.96 1.26
N PHE A 345 4.62 4.85 1.10
CA PHE A 345 5.08 3.52 1.43
C PHE A 345 6.15 3.08 0.44
N ALA A 346 7.38 2.96 0.96
CA ALA A 346 8.61 2.47 0.31
C ALA A 346 9.47 3.53 -0.41
#